data_AF-A0A3C1A3P0-F1
#
_entry.id   AF-A0A3C1A3P0-F1
#
_cell.length_a   1.000
_cell.length_b   1.000
_cell.length_c   1.000
_cell.angle_alpha   90.00
_cell.angle_beta   90.00
_cell.angle_gamma   90.00
#
_symmetry.space_group_name_H-M   'P 1'
#
loop_
_entity.id
_entity.type
_entity.pdbx_description
1 polymer ?
#
loop_
_entity_poly.entity_id
_entity_poly.type
_entity_poly.pdbx_seq_one_letter_code
_entity_poly.pdbx_strand_id
1 'polypeptide(L)'
;MNEEEKALAHIRERSERLADKLRDFQFICPLCRGEAKPVGLREQRLYEMRMDLPGEVEPLSPLRVVFQCYRCGFVFEFDEDFFEPERAGELGAGLTRVSRREYRVLVSLAHRSSLESLLTLAKVLAKAKGGEVLALHVVPKFLSKDSLLEEAAAYDSEEVPVRPVTRLGRDIGRTIIKAAAERRADLLVLGWRGYARSRGVLLGRVLDRVVEETPCDVAVVRDRGLSHVERILVPTAGGPNAVLAAEIAIALAEEYRGKVTALYICRSGTEAGVEQAKRVIDRTLAGLESDRPLEPRVIAAPDVVQGVLAEAEEHDLVVLGASREGLFQQLLVGNVPETIARRCPKTVIVVKRHAGPIKSWLHRLWARERR
;
A
#
# COMPACT_ATOMS: atom_id res chain seq x y z
N MET A 1 -8.38 24.76 -27.48
CA MET A 1 -7.52 23.91 -26.63
C MET A 1 -7.81 24.21 -25.17
N ASN A 2 -8.38 23.24 -24.46
CA ASN A 2 -8.62 23.35 -23.00
C ASN A 2 -7.29 23.26 -22.23
N GLU A 3 -7.26 23.61 -20.94
CA GLU A 3 -6.02 23.57 -20.13
C GLU A 3 -5.40 22.16 -20.04
N GLU A 4 -6.22 21.12 -20.13
CA GLU A 4 -5.79 19.73 -20.08
C GLU A 4 -5.07 19.31 -21.37
N GLU A 5 -5.54 19.76 -22.54
CA GLU A 5 -4.91 19.57 -23.85
C GLU A 5 -3.58 20.33 -23.94
N LYS A 6 -3.49 21.52 -23.34
CA LYS A 6 -2.23 22.27 -23.24
C LYS A 6 -1.22 21.55 -22.35
N ALA A 7 -1.63 21.02 -21.19
CA ALA A 7 -0.77 20.24 -20.32
C ALA A 7 -0.30 18.94 -20.97
N LEU A 8 -1.19 18.23 -21.67
CA LEU A 8 -0.85 17.00 -22.40
C LEU A 8 0.10 17.25 -23.58
N ALA A 9 -0.10 18.34 -24.33
CA ALA A 9 0.80 18.74 -25.40
C ALA A 9 2.20 19.08 -24.84
N HIS A 10 2.25 19.80 -23.70
CA HIS A 10 3.49 20.13 -23.01
C HIS A 10 4.24 18.89 -22.52
N ILE A 11 3.53 17.92 -21.92
CA ILE A 11 4.13 16.64 -21.47
C ILE A 11 4.65 15.82 -22.66
N ARG A 12 3.91 15.78 -23.78
CA ARG A 12 4.34 15.07 -25.00
C ARG A 12 5.62 15.65 -25.58
N GLU A 13 5.64 16.95 -25.81
CA GLU A 13 6.81 17.65 -26.37
C GLU A 13 8.04 17.45 -25.48
N ARG A 14 7.86 17.49 -24.15
CA ARG A 14 8.93 17.28 -23.19
C ARG A 14 9.38 15.82 -23.10
N SER A 15 8.45 14.87 -23.24
CA SER A 15 8.75 13.44 -23.33
C SER A 15 9.57 13.10 -24.57
N GLU A 16 9.30 13.72 -25.72
CA GLU A 16 10.06 13.50 -26.95
C GLU A 16 11.49 14.02 -26.81
N ARG A 17 11.68 15.24 -26.29
CA ARG A 17 13.01 15.79 -26.02
C ARG A 17 13.81 14.95 -25.04
N LEU A 18 13.16 14.43 -24.00
CA LEU A 18 13.81 13.56 -23.03
C LEU A 18 14.14 12.18 -23.60
N ALA A 19 13.27 11.60 -24.44
CA ALA A 19 13.55 10.34 -25.11
C ALA A 19 14.79 10.44 -26.01
N ASP A 20 14.98 11.57 -26.68
CA ASP A 20 16.20 11.84 -27.46
C ASP A 20 17.45 11.98 -26.57
N LYS A 21 17.35 12.67 -25.43
CA LYS A 21 18.45 12.78 -24.45
C LYS A 21 18.86 11.44 -23.85
N LEU A 22 17.89 10.54 -23.62
CA LEU A 22 18.11 9.24 -22.95
C LEU A 22 18.54 8.13 -23.91
N ARG A 23 18.54 8.38 -25.23
CA ARG A 23 18.78 7.37 -26.28
C ARG A 23 20.15 6.70 -26.15
N ASP A 24 21.16 7.43 -25.68
CA ASP A 24 22.54 6.97 -25.59
C ASP A 24 22.91 6.44 -24.18
N PHE A 25 21.98 6.45 -23.23
CA PHE A 25 22.22 6.00 -21.86
C PHE A 25 21.76 4.56 -21.64
N GLN A 26 22.65 3.73 -21.09
CA GLN A 26 22.29 2.39 -20.61
C GLN A 26 22.00 2.43 -19.11
N PHE A 27 20.77 2.09 -18.73
CA PHE A 27 20.35 2.05 -17.33
C PHE A 27 20.32 0.62 -16.82
N ILE A 28 20.97 0.42 -15.67
CA ILE A 28 21.04 -0.87 -15.00
C ILE A 28 20.06 -0.88 -13.83
N CYS A 29 19.24 -1.92 -13.76
CA CYS A 29 18.31 -2.12 -12.66
C CYS A 29 19.08 -2.26 -11.34
N PRO A 30 18.75 -1.47 -10.31
CA PRO A 30 19.44 -1.54 -9.03
C PRO A 30 19.13 -2.82 -8.25
N LEU A 31 18.06 -3.55 -8.61
CA LEU A 31 17.64 -4.77 -7.93
C LEU A 31 18.31 -6.04 -8.49
N CYS A 32 18.30 -6.22 -9.82
CA CYS A 32 18.75 -7.47 -10.45
C CYS A 32 19.91 -7.29 -11.44
N ARG A 33 20.42 -6.06 -11.57
CA ARG A 33 21.44 -5.65 -12.56
C ARG A 33 21.06 -5.92 -14.03
N GLY A 34 19.79 -6.21 -14.31
CA GLY A 34 19.27 -6.32 -15.67
C GLY A 34 19.03 -4.96 -16.32
N GLU A 35 18.91 -4.92 -17.64
CA GLU A 35 18.64 -3.68 -18.38
C GLU A 35 17.29 -3.06 -17.97
N ALA A 36 17.28 -1.74 -17.81
CA ALA A 36 16.08 -0.94 -17.58
C ALA A 36 15.96 0.13 -18.67
N LYS A 37 14.72 0.42 -19.10
CA LYS A 37 14.45 1.49 -20.07
C LYS A 37 13.44 2.48 -19.51
N PRO A 38 13.51 3.76 -19.94
CA PRO A 38 12.49 4.72 -19.62
C PRO A 38 11.17 4.28 -20.27
N VAL A 39 10.09 4.32 -19.49
CA VAL A 39 8.74 3.91 -19.92
C VAL A 39 7.74 5.06 -19.92
N GLY A 40 8.13 6.25 -19.40
CA GLY A 40 7.33 7.46 -19.52
C GLY A 40 7.71 8.56 -18.53
N LEU A 41 7.02 9.69 -18.67
CA LEU A 41 7.08 10.82 -17.74
C LEU A 41 5.86 10.83 -16.81
N ARG A 42 6.09 11.18 -15.55
CA ARG A 42 5.04 11.40 -14.56
C ARG A 42 5.13 12.82 -14.02
N GLU A 43 4.10 13.63 -14.29
CA GLU A 43 3.98 14.97 -13.73
C GLU A 43 3.55 14.87 -12.25
N GLN A 44 4.35 15.44 -11.34
CA GLN A 44 3.96 15.67 -9.96
C GLN A 44 3.80 17.18 -9.75
N ARG A 45 2.58 17.62 -9.44
CA ARG A 45 2.35 19.01 -9.00
C ARG A 45 2.72 19.13 -7.54
N LEU A 46 3.91 19.66 -7.27
CA LEU A 46 4.36 20.06 -5.95
C LEU A 46 4.36 21.58 -5.89
N TYR A 47 4.25 22.13 -4.68
CA TYR A 47 4.31 23.56 -4.47
C TYR A 47 5.20 23.80 -3.26
N GLU A 48 6.16 24.72 -3.38
CA GLU A 48 7.01 25.12 -2.27
C GLU A 48 6.62 26.52 -1.81
N MET A 49 6.50 26.70 -0.49
CA MET A 49 6.27 28.02 0.08
C MET A 49 7.58 28.78 0.09
N ARG A 50 7.59 29.95 -0.56
CA ARG A 50 8.72 30.86 -0.50
C ARG A 50 8.85 31.44 0.90
N MET A 51 9.98 31.17 1.54
CA MET A 51 10.29 31.65 2.90
C MET A 51 10.57 33.16 2.94
N ASP A 52 10.91 33.75 1.79
CA ASP A 52 11.17 35.18 1.62
C ASP A 52 9.92 36.00 1.26
N LEU A 53 8.83 35.34 0.83
CA LEU A 53 7.55 35.96 0.48
C LEU A 53 6.36 35.14 1.02
N PRO A 54 5.94 35.36 2.28
CA PRO A 54 4.86 34.60 2.90
C PRO A 54 3.54 34.77 2.14
N GLY A 55 3.07 33.71 1.47
CA GLY A 55 1.81 33.68 0.72
C GLY A 55 1.97 33.36 -0.77
N GLU A 56 3.18 33.43 -1.31
CA GLU A 56 3.49 32.97 -2.65
C GLU A 56 3.93 31.50 -2.63
N VAL A 57 3.28 30.68 -3.46
CA VAL A 57 3.64 29.27 -3.67
C VAL A 57 4.25 29.16 -5.06
N GLU A 58 5.52 28.78 -5.14
CA GLU A 58 6.12 28.46 -6.43
C GLU A 58 5.74 27.03 -6.83
N PRO A 59 5.18 26.82 -8.03
CA PRO A 59 4.91 25.49 -8.53
C PRO A 59 6.24 24.77 -8.80
N LEU A 60 6.57 23.80 -7.95
CA LEU A 60 7.58 22.80 -8.24
C LEU A 60 6.91 21.69 -9.06
N SER A 61 7.12 21.69 -10.37
CA SER A 61 6.69 20.57 -11.21
C SER A 61 7.90 19.75 -11.65
N PRO A 62 8.53 18.94 -10.77
CA PRO A 62 9.54 18.00 -11.23
C PRO A 62 8.83 16.89 -12.02
N LEU A 63 9.11 16.83 -13.31
CA LEU A 63 8.74 15.68 -14.12
C LEU A 63 9.62 14.50 -13.69
N ARG A 64 8.98 13.38 -13.37
CA ARG A 64 9.69 12.16 -12.99
C ARG A 64 9.81 11.26 -14.20
N VAL A 65 11.04 10.83 -14.50
CA VAL A 65 11.33 9.85 -15.54
C VAL A 65 11.19 8.46 -14.94
N VAL A 66 10.24 7.68 -15.43
CA VAL A 66 9.94 6.33 -14.93
C VAL A 66 10.73 5.32 -15.74
N PHE A 67 11.42 4.41 -15.05
CA PHE A 67 12.18 3.31 -15.64
C PHE A 67 11.58 1.97 -15.23
N GLN A 68 11.59 1.01 -16.15
CA GLN A 68 11.21 -0.37 -15.87
C GLN A 68 12.34 -1.32 -16.25
N CYS A 69 12.67 -2.24 -15.34
CA CYS A 69 13.55 -3.36 -15.63
C CYS A 69 12.81 -4.44 -16.43
N TYR A 70 13.38 -4.86 -17.56
CA TYR A 70 12.80 -5.91 -18.40
C TYR A 70 13.09 -7.33 -17.89
N ARG A 71 14.01 -7.46 -16.93
CA ARG A 71 14.37 -8.75 -16.31
C ARG A 71 13.47 -9.11 -15.13
N CYS A 72 13.27 -8.18 -14.19
CA CYS A 72 12.50 -8.45 -12.96
C CYS A 72 11.24 -7.60 -12.81
N GLY A 73 10.95 -6.70 -13.76
CA GLY A 73 9.78 -5.81 -13.69
C GLY A 73 9.88 -4.68 -12.68
N PHE A 74 11.02 -4.51 -11.99
CA PHE A 74 11.23 -3.43 -11.01
C PHE A 74 11.12 -2.05 -11.64
N VAL A 75 10.34 -1.16 -11.01
CA VAL A 75 10.08 0.20 -11.49
C VAL A 75 10.74 1.22 -10.56
N PHE A 76 11.42 2.21 -11.12
CA PHE A 76 12.10 3.27 -10.36
C PHE A 76 12.03 4.60 -11.11
N GLU A 77 12.11 5.72 -10.40
CA GLU A 77 11.86 7.05 -10.95
C GLU A 77 13.02 8.01 -10.62
N PHE A 78 13.46 8.82 -11.59
CA PHE A 78 14.42 9.92 -11.39
C PHE A 78 13.78 11.27 -11.66
N ASP A 79 14.36 12.32 -11.09
CA ASP A 79 14.00 13.69 -11.47
C ASP A 79 14.47 13.99 -12.91
N GLU A 80 13.73 14.78 -13.68
CA GLU A 80 14.13 15.15 -15.06
C GLU A 80 15.41 16.00 -15.05
N ASP A 81 15.57 16.86 -14.04
CA ASP A 81 16.73 17.74 -13.84
C ASP A 81 18.04 16.95 -13.58
N PHE A 82 17.93 15.63 -13.39
CA PHE A 82 19.04 14.70 -13.24
C PHE A 82 19.79 14.43 -14.57
N PHE A 83 19.21 14.85 -15.70
CA PHE A 83 19.73 14.58 -17.06
C PHE A 83 20.22 15.84 -17.80
N GLU A 84 20.62 16.89 -17.06
CA GLU A 84 21.22 18.10 -17.64
C GLU A 84 22.72 17.91 -17.99
N PRO A 85 23.20 18.40 -19.16
CA PRO A 85 24.55 18.15 -19.65
C PRO A 85 25.69 18.59 -18.71
N GLU A 86 25.46 19.63 -17.91
CA GLU A 86 26.46 20.18 -16.97
C GLU A 86 26.73 19.24 -15.78
N ARG A 87 25.77 18.37 -15.45
CA ARG A 87 25.89 17.34 -14.41
C ARG A 87 26.30 15.97 -14.95
N ALA A 88 26.36 15.82 -16.28
CA ALA A 88 26.69 14.55 -16.92
C ALA A 88 28.13 14.09 -16.66
N GLY A 89 29.06 15.01 -16.35
CA GLY A 89 30.44 14.68 -15.96
C GLY A 89 30.55 13.93 -14.62
N GLU A 90 29.54 14.04 -13.75
CA GLU A 90 29.48 13.33 -12.46
C GLU A 90 28.97 11.88 -12.61
N LEU A 91 28.43 11.51 -13.79
CA LEU A 91 27.84 10.19 -14.05
C LEU A 91 28.86 9.05 -13.97
N GLY A 92 30.16 9.32 -14.14
CA GLY A 92 31.22 8.32 -14.05
C GLY A 92 31.59 7.89 -12.63
N ALA A 93 31.25 8.69 -11.60
CA ALA A 93 31.64 8.44 -10.22
C ALA A 93 30.48 8.53 -9.20
N GLY A 94 29.35 9.14 -9.58
CA GLY A 94 28.21 9.42 -8.69
C GLY A 94 27.07 8.39 -8.69
N LEU A 95 27.08 7.39 -9.59
CA LEU A 95 26.06 6.33 -9.65
C LEU A 95 26.03 5.39 -8.43
N THR A 96 26.90 5.62 -7.44
CA THR A 96 27.04 4.76 -6.26
C THR A 96 26.18 5.15 -5.06
N ARG A 97 25.41 6.24 -5.10
CA ARG A 97 24.47 6.59 -4.02
C ARG A 97 23.09 7.02 -4.53
N VAL A 98 22.38 6.09 -5.17
CA VAL A 98 20.91 6.09 -5.07
C VAL A 98 20.60 5.77 -3.60
N SER A 99 20.42 6.79 -2.75
CA SER A 99 19.97 6.56 -1.38
C SER A 99 18.59 5.92 -1.47
N ARG A 100 18.48 4.64 -1.09
CA ARG A 100 17.20 3.94 -1.00
C ARG A 100 16.31 4.79 -0.11
N ARG A 101 15.22 5.31 -0.66
CA ARG A 101 14.24 6.02 0.13
C ARG A 101 13.72 5.04 1.19
N GLU A 102 13.76 5.46 2.44
CA GLU A 102 13.26 4.67 3.56
C GLU A 102 11.78 4.35 3.34
N TYR A 103 11.40 3.10 3.63
CA TYR A 103 10.02 2.65 3.54
C TYR A 103 9.18 3.43 4.55
N ARG A 104 8.04 4.00 4.15
CA ARG A 104 7.21 4.84 5.02
C ARG A 104 5.86 4.21 5.27
N VAL A 105 5.58 3.92 6.54
CA VAL A 105 4.24 3.51 6.98
C VAL A 105 3.52 4.73 7.56
N LEU A 106 2.45 5.16 6.89
CA LEU A 106 1.58 6.23 7.39
C LEU A 106 0.43 5.60 8.18
N VAL A 107 0.22 6.02 9.42
CA VAL A 107 -0.84 5.49 10.29
C VAL A 107 -1.85 6.58 10.57
N SER A 108 -3.11 6.39 10.16
CA SER A 108 -4.17 7.33 10.51
C SER A 108 -4.72 7.02 11.89
N LEU A 109 -4.39 7.84 12.87
CA LEU A 109 -4.88 7.75 14.23
C LEU A 109 -6.14 8.61 14.38
N ALA A 110 -7.27 7.98 14.70
CA ALA A 110 -8.53 8.67 14.98
C ALA A 110 -8.98 8.51 16.44
N HIS A 111 -8.51 7.47 17.13
CA HIS A 111 -8.98 7.11 18.45
C HIS A 111 -7.86 6.50 19.29
N ARG A 112 -7.86 6.81 20.58
CA ARG A 112 -6.90 6.27 21.55
C ARG A 112 -6.99 4.75 21.70
N SER A 113 -8.21 4.20 21.65
CA SER A 113 -8.44 2.77 21.86
C SER A 113 -7.78 1.83 20.86
N SER A 114 -7.37 2.34 19.68
CA SER A 114 -6.67 1.57 18.66
C SER A 114 -5.26 2.08 18.40
N LEU A 115 -4.77 3.05 19.19
CA LEU A 115 -3.46 3.67 18.97
C LEU A 115 -2.35 2.62 19.08
N GLU A 116 -2.37 1.85 20.16
CA GLU A 116 -1.37 0.83 20.45
C GLU A 116 -1.29 -0.21 19.32
N SER A 117 -2.40 -0.89 19.00
CA SER A 117 -2.43 -1.91 17.95
C SER A 117 -1.97 -1.38 16.58
N LEU A 118 -2.40 -0.17 16.18
CA LEU A 118 -2.04 0.39 14.88
C LEU A 118 -0.56 0.81 14.81
N LEU A 119 -0.02 1.41 15.88
CA LEU A 119 1.38 1.79 15.93
C LEU A 119 2.29 0.57 16.03
N THR A 120 1.93 -0.45 16.81
CA THR A 120 2.67 -1.71 16.87
C THR A 120 2.76 -2.36 15.50
N LEU A 121 1.62 -2.52 14.81
CA LEU A 121 1.58 -3.05 13.45
C LEU A 121 2.49 -2.23 12.51
N ALA A 122 2.38 -0.90 12.55
CA ALA A 122 3.16 -0.04 11.68
C ALA A 122 4.67 -0.12 11.95
N LYS A 123 5.08 -0.21 13.22
CA LYS A 123 6.48 -0.36 13.61
C LYS A 123 7.07 -1.68 13.13
N VAL A 124 6.34 -2.78 13.30
CA VAL A 124 6.78 -4.10 12.79
C VAL A 124 7.00 -4.05 11.27
N LEU A 125 6.06 -3.45 10.54
CA LEU A 125 6.15 -3.37 9.08
C LEU A 125 7.24 -2.40 8.60
N ALA A 126 7.43 -1.28 9.30
CA ALA A 126 8.53 -0.36 9.04
C ALA A 126 9.89 -1.02 9.34
N LYS A 127 10.05 -1.70 10.49
CA LYS A 127 11.26 -2.44 10.87
C LYS A 127 11.64 -3.48 9.82
N ALA A 128 10.69 -4.32 9.40
CA ALA A 128 10.90 -5.36 8.39
C ALA A 128 11.36 -4.81 7.02
N LYS A 129 11.17 -3.52 6.76
CA LYS A 129 11.57 -2.85 5.52
C LYS A 129 12.64 -1.77 5.70
N GLY A 130 13.21 -1.62 6.91
CA GLY A 130 14.18 -0.57 7.24
C GLY A 130 13.61 0.84 7.05
N GLY A 131 12.45 1.09 7.64
CA GLY A 131 11.61 2.25 7.39
C GLY A 131 11.25 3.07 8.64
N GLU A 132 10.38 4.06 8.44
CA GLU A 132 9.86 4.95 9.48
C GLU A 132 8.33 4.92 9.55
N VAL A 133 7.79 5.34 10.71
CA VAL A 133 6.36 5.48 10.94
C VAL A 133 5.97 6.95 11.00
N LEU A 134 4.95 7.33 10.24
CA LEU A 134 4.33 8.65 10.30
C LEU A 134 2.95 8.52 10.96
N ALA A 135 2.80 9.03 12.18
CA ALA A 135 1.54 9.00 12.92
C ALA A 135 0.67 10.21 12.53
N LEU A 136 -0.28 10.02 11.62
CA LEU A 136 -1.16 11.07 11.11
C LEU A 136 -2.40 11.23 11.99
N HIS A 137 -2.64 12.46 12.45
CA HIS A 137 -3.92 12.85 13.01
C HIS A 137 -4.54 13.99 12.19
N VAL A 138 -5.78 13.77 11.73
CA VAL A 138 -6.53 14.76 10.95
C VAL A 138 -7.56 15.43 11.84
N VAL A 139 -7.41 16.74 12.04
CA VAL A 139 -8.33 17.56 12.83
C VAL A 139 -9.15 18.49 11.92
N PRO A 140 -10.45 18.70 12.21
CA PRO A 140 -11.26 19.65 11.45
C PRO A 140 -10.96 21.11 11.79
N LYS A 141 -10.36 21.38 12.96
CA LYS A 141 -9.98 22.69 13.49
C LYS A 141 -8.69 22.55 14.31
N PHE A 142 -7.88 23.60 14.41
CA PHE A 142 -6.71 23.59 15.29
C PHE A 142 -7.14 23.35 16.73
N LEU A 143 -6.56 22.32 17.35
CA LEU A 143 -6.64 22.07 18.79
C LEU A 143 -5.27 22.44 19.38
N SER A 144 -5.25 23.21 20.46
CA SER A 144 -4.01 23.73 21.07
C SER A 144 -3.19 22.67 21.79
N LYS A 145 -3.80 21.53 22.14
CA LYS A 145 -3.14 20.34 22.66
C LYS A 145 -3.87 19.11 22.14
N ASP A 146 -3.13 18.18 21.55
CA ASP A 146 -3.67 16.92 21.07
C ASP A 146 -2.97 15.76 21.75
N SER A 147 -3.57 15.28 22.84
CA SER A 147 -3.06 14.16 23.63
C SER A 147 -2.79 12.91 22.81
N LEU A 148 -3.47 12.71 21.67
CA LEU A 148 -3.28 11.52 20.83
C LEU A 148 -1.93 11.53 20.12
N LEU A 149 -1.45 12.71 19.71
CA LEU A 149 -0.14 12.85 19.07
C LEU A 149 1.00 12.85 20.07
N GLU A 150 0.78 13.41 21.27
CA GLU A 150 1.73 13.28 22.38
C GLU A 150 1.92 11.80 22.75
N GLU A 151 0.83 11.03 22.83
CA GLU A 151 0.89 9.57 23.06
C GLU A 151 1.56 8.82 21.89
N ALA A 152 1.29 9.21 20.64
CA ALA A 152 1.93 8.60 19.49
C ALA A 152 3.44 8.88 19.45
N ALA A 153 3.85 10.11 19.80
CA ALA A 153 5.27 10.48 19.91
C ALA A 153 5.96 9.76 21.07
N ALA A 154 5.24 9.49 22.17
CA ALA A 154 5.75 8.69 23.28
C ALA A 154 5.82 7.18 22.96
N TYR A 155 5.21 6.73 21.87
CA TYR A 155 5.28 5.34 21.37
C TYR A 155 6.59 5.04 20.60
N ASP A 156 7.52 6.00 20.60
CA ASP A 156 8.83 5.87 20.00
C ASP A 156 9.63 4.74 20.67
N SER A 157 10.36 3.99 19.88
CA SER A 157 11.30 2.97 20.37
C SER A 157 12.62 3.14 19.65
N GLU A 158 13.72 2.76 20.29
CA GLU A 158 15.08 2.90 19.76
C GLU A 158 15.28 2.31 18.34
N GLU A 159 14.44 1.35 17.91
CA GLU A 159 14.58 0.66 16.62
C GLU A 159 13.85 1.30 15.43
N VAL A 160 12.72 2.00 15.64
CA VAL A 160 11.89 2.55 14.56
C VAL A 160 11.34 3.92 14.96
N PRO A 161 11.69 5.00 14.24
CA PRO A 161 11.23 6.35 14.58
C PRO A 161 9.73 6.51 14.30
N VAL A 162 9.00 7.04 15.28
CA VAL A 162 7.59 7.43 15.13
C VAL A 162 7.46 8.96 15.08
N ARG A 163 7.13 9.50 13.90
CA ARG A 163 6.99 10.95 13.70
C ARG A 163 5.52 11.36 13.71
N PRO A 164 5.06 12.18 14.67
CA PRO A 164 3.70 12.72 14.65
C PRO A 164 3.51 13.72 13.49
N VAL A 165 2.36 13.65 12.83
CA VAL A 165 1.98 14.55 11.74
C VAL A 165 0.54 15.00 11.95
N THR A 166 0.33 16.29 12.19
CA THR A 166 -1.00 16.90 12.22
C THR A 166 -1.38 17.42 10.84
N ARG A 167 -2.62 17.19 10.42
CA ARG A 167 -3.21 17.83 9.25
C ARG A 167 -4.55 18.45 9.59
N LEU A 168 -4.75 19.70 9.16
CA LEU A 168 -6.03 20.38 9.24
C LEU A 168 -6.84 20.07 7.98
N GLY A 169 -8.06 19.57 8.14
CA GLY A 169 -8.90 19.24 7.00
C GLY A 169 -10.37 19.03 7.36
N ARG A 170 -11.27 19.70 6.64
CA ARG A 170 -12.73 19.51 6.77
C ARG A 170 -13.21 18.16 6.23
N ASP A 171 -12.54 17.66 5.18
CA ASP A 171 -12.78 16.33 4.62
C ASP A 171 -11.65 15.40 5.04
N ILE A 172 -11.94 14.54 6.02
CA ILE A 172 -10.95 13.64 6.62
C ILE A 172 -10.34 12.71 5.56
N GLY A 173 -11.16 12.09 4.72
CA GLY A 173 -10.70 11.13 3.72
C GLY A 173 -9.76 11.76 2.69
N ARG A 174 -10.14 12.91 2.13
CA ARG A 174 -9.29 13.65 1.19
C ARG A 174 -7.98 14.09 1.84
N THR A 175 -8.01 14.47 3.12
CA THR A 175 -6.82 14.91 3.85
C THR A 175 -5.86 13.75 4.09
N ILE A 176 -6.37 12.56 4.42
CA ILE A 176 -5.56 11.33 4.54
C ILE A 176 -4.91 10.98 3.19
N ILE A 177 -5.68 10.98 2.10
CA ILE A 177 -5.17 10.66 0.75
C ILE A 177 -4.06 11.64 0.35
N LYS A 178 -4.28 12.95 0.56
CA LYS A 178 -3.26 13.98 0.31
C LYS A 178 -2.01 13.77 1.16
N ALA A 179 -2.16 13.49 2.45
CA ALA A 179 -1.03 13.23 3.33
C ALA A 179 -0.23 11.99 2.88
N ALA A 180 -0.92 10.91 2.46
CA ALA A 180 -0.27 9.72 1.91
C ALA A 180 0.53 10.04 0.63
N ALA A 181 -0.03 10.86 -0.26
CA ALA A 181 0.65 11.30 -1.48
C ALA A 181 1.85 12.22 -1.19
N GLU A 182 1.67 13.26 -0.39
CA GLU A 182 2.70 14.25 -0.02
C GLU A 182 3.88 13.61 0.71
N ARG A 183 3.59 12.71 1.65
CA ARG A 183 4.61 11.95 2.38
C ARG A 183 5.14 10.76 1.59
N ARG A 184 4.55 10.51 0.41
CA ARG A 184 4.73 9.36 -0.48
C ARG A 184 4.79 8.04 0.29
N ALA A 185 3.85 7.83 1.20
CA ALA A 185 3.75 6.62 2.00
C ALA A 185 3.79 5.37 1.11
N ASP A 186 4.43 4.31 1.56
CA ASP A 186 4.44 3.02 0.88
C ASP A 186 3.26 2.15 1.35
N LEU A 187 2.88 2.29 2.61
CA LEU A 187 1.73 1.65 3.23
C LEU A 187 0.93 2.65 4.09
N LEU A 188 -0.38 2.65 3.94
CA LEU A 188 -1.32 3.38 4.79
C LEU A 188 -2.08 2.41 5.71
N VAL A 189 -1.93 2.59 7.01
CA VAL A 189 -2.59 1.80 8.05
C VAL A 189 -3.78 2.59 8.63
N LEU A 190 -4.95 1.97 8.64
CA LEU A 190 -6.21 2.59 9.07
C LEU A 190 -6.92 1.69 10.08
N GLY A 191 -7.46 2.27 11.16
CA GLY A 191 -8.36 1.56 12.07
C GLY A 191 -9.79 1.48 11.54
N TRP A 192 -10.46 0.35 11.75
CA TRP A 192 -11.87 0.13 11.38
C TRP A 192 -12.74 -0.22 12.59
N ARG A 193 -13.77 0.61 12.82
CA ARG A 193 -14.74 0.46 13.92
C ARG A 193 -15.90 -0.50 13.62
N GLY A 194 -16.03 -1.01 12.40
CA GLY A 194 -17.02 -2.03 12.04
C GLY A 194 -18.45 -1.52 11.79
N TYR A 195 -18.70 -0.21 11.89
CA TYR A 195 -20.03 0.37 11.66
C TYR A 195 -20.16 0.99 10.27
N ALA A 196 -21.01 0.41 9.43
CA ALA A 196 -21.60 1.07 8.28
C ALA A 196 -23.13 0.94 8.40
N ARG A 197 -23.83 2.02 8.77
CA ARG A 197 -25.30 2.01 8.99
C ARG A 197 -26.11 2.33 7.72
N SER A 198 -25.49 2.39 6.54
CA SER A 198 -26.13 2.83 5.30
C SER A 198 -25.88 1.86 4.13
N ARG A 199 -26.91 1.61 3.32
CA ARG A 199 -26.80 0.84 2.06
C ARG A 199 -25.70 1.45 1.17
N GLY A 200 -24.85 0.59 0.59
CA GLY A 200 -23.76 1.00 -0.32
C GLY A 200 -22.49 1.53 0.36
N VAL A 201 -22.38 1.41 1.70
CA VAL A 201 -21.17 1.76 2.45
C VAL A 201 -20.62 0.50 3.11
N LEU A 202 -19.35 0.20 2.87
CA LEU A 202 -18.72 -1.06 3.26
C LEU A 202 -17.96 -0.87 4.58
N LEU A 203 -16.82 -0.18 4.55
CA LEU A 203 -16.02 0.10 5.73
C LEU A 203 -16.47 1.40 6.43
N GLY A 204 -17.12 2.28 5.68
CA GLY A 204 -17.48 3.64 6.09
C GLY A 204 -17.08 4.63 4.99
N ARG A 205 -17.87 5.70 4.76
CA ARG A 205 -17.64 6.64 3.63
C ARG A 205 -16.21 7.19 3.54
N VAL A 206 -15.56 7.41 4.69
CA VAL A 206 -14.17 7.87 4.75
C VAL A 206 -13.21 6.74 4.33
N LEU A 207 -13.31 5.57 4.96
CA LEU A 207 -12.42 4.43 4.68
C LEU A 207 -12.59 3.91 3.25
N ASP A 208 -13.84 3.80 2.76
CA ASP A 208 -14.14 3.34 1.40
C ASP A 208 -13.44 4.24 0.36
N ARG A 209 -13.53 5.58 0.53
CA ARG A 209 -12.83 6.54 -0.33
C ARG A 209 -11.32 6.37 -0.23
N VAL A 210 -10.78 6.31 0.98
CA VAL A 210 -9.32 6.24 1.21
C VAL A 210 -8.75 4.96 0.61
N VAL A 211 -9.38 3.81 0.84
CA VAL A 211 -8.96 2.52 0.25
C VAL A 211 -9.02 2.56 -1.28
N GLU A 212 -9.96 3.31 -1.86
CA GLU A 212 -10.10 3.40 -3.31
C GLU A 212 -9.10 4.35 -3.97
N GLU A 213 -8.87 5.52 -3.37
CA GLU A 213 -8.16 6.64 -4.01
C GLU A 213 -6.69 6.81 -3.56
N THR A 214 -6.23 6.08 -2.54
CA THR A 214 -4.87 6.24 -2.00
C THR A 214 -3.78 5.74 -2.97
N PRO A 215 -2.67 6.49 -3.14
CA PRO A 215 -1.60 6.17 -4.09
C PRO A 215 -0.57 5.14 -3.55
N CYS A 216 -0.93 4.35 -2.53
CA CYS A 216 -0.05 3.39 -1.88
C CYS A 216 -0.84 2.20 -1.34
N ASP A 217 -0.13 1.17 -0.86
CA ASP A 217 -0.77 0.00 -0.28
C ASP A 217 -1.59 0.43 0.94
N VAL A 218 -2.69 -0.27 1.21
CA VAL A 218 -3.58 0.05 2.33
C VAL A 218 -3.80 -1.17 3.19
N ALA A 219 -3.68 -1.02 4.51
CA ALA A 219 -4.04 -2.02 5.51
C ALA A 219 -5.13 -1.45 6.44
N VAL A 220 -6.30 -2.07 6.43
CA VAL A 220 -7.44 -1.70 7.28
C VAL A 220 -7.56 -2.71 8.41
N VAL A 221 -7.47 -2.24 9.66
CA VAL A 221 -7.38 -3.08 10.86
C VAL A 221 -8.70 -3.03 11.62
N ARG A 222 -9.40 -4.17 11.67
CA ARG A 222 -10.46 -4.41 12.64
C ARG A 222 -9.83 -4.84 13.96
N ASP A 223 -9.52 -3.87 14.79
CA ASP A 223 -8.78 -4.07 16.03
C ASP A 223 -9.61 -4.75 17.13
N ARG A 224 -9.05 -5.82 17.70
CA ARG A 224 -9.51 -6.52 18.90
C ARG A 224 -8.34 -6.88 19.83
N GLY A 225 -7.21 -6.22 19.66
CA GLY A 225 -5.95 -6.48 20.37
C GLY A 225 -4.91 -7.21 19.53
N LEU A 226 -3.64 -6.84 19.75
CA LEU A 226 -2.44 -7.46 19.16
C LEU A 226 -1.38 -7.77 20.24
N SER A 227 -1.80 -7.95 21.50
CA SER A 227 -0.88 -8.20 22.62
C SER A 227 -0.20 -9.57 22.57
N HIS A 228 -0.82 -10.55 21.90
CA HIS A 228 -0.27 -11.89 21.70
C HIS A 228 -0.66 -12.43 20.33
N VAL A 229 0.32 -12.72 19.48
CA VAL A 229 0.10 -13.18 18.11
C VAL A 229 1.04 -14.35 17.81
N GLU A 230 0.57 -15.58 18.04
CA GLU A 230 1.36 -16.79 17.76
C GLU A 230 0.91 -17.49 16.48
N ARG A 231 -0.40 -17.47 16.20
CA ARG A 231 -1.00 -18.18 15.07
C ARG A 231 -1.68 -17.19 14.14
N ILE A 232 -1.07 -16.96 12.98
CA ILE A 232 -1.56 -15.99 11.99
C ILE A 232 -2.19 -16.75 10.81
N LEU A 233 -3.45 -16.48 10.52
CA LEU A 233 -4.17 -17.07 9.40
C LEU A 233 -4.12 -16.13 8.18
N VAL A 234 -3.71 -16.65 7.03
CA VAL A 234 -3.75 -15.95 5.74
C VAL A 234 -4.65 -16.71 4.76
N PRO A 235 -5.95 -16.42 4.74
CA PRO A 235 -6.84 -16.95 3.70
C PRO A 235 -6.46 -16.36 2.34
N THR A 236 -6.17 -17.22 1.38
CA THR A 236 -5.71 -16.83 0.05
C THR A 236 -6.58 -17.42 -1.05
N ALA A 237 -6.89 -16.59 -2.05
CA ALA A 237 -7.36 -17.01 -3.37
C ALA A 237 -6.33 -16.64 -4.47
N GLY A 238 -5.11 -16.28 -4.06
CA GLY A 238 -4.04 -15.78 -4.91
C GLY A 238 -4.17 -14.31 -5.28
N GLY A 239 -3.20 -13.84 -6.08
CA GLY A 239 -3.16 -12.46 -6.58
C GLY A 239 -2.41 -11.48 -5.66
N PRO A 240 -2.26 -10.22 -6.10
CA PRO A 240 -1.35 -9.25 -5.48
C PRO A 240 -1.74 -8.85 -4.05
N ASN A 241 -3.03 -8.86 -3.72
CA ASN A 241 -3.51 -8.55 -2.38
C ASN A 241 -3.25 -9.71 -1.42
N ALA A 242 -3.32 -10.96 -1.90
CA ALA A 242 -2.96 -12.13 -1.09
C ALA A 242 -1.45 -12.19 -0.81
N VAL A 243 -0.62 -11.81 -1.79
CA VAL A 243 0.84 -11.67 -1.59
C VAL A 243 1.15 -10.60 -0.54
N LEU A 244 0.52 -9.42 -0.63
CA LEU A 244 0.66 -8.39 0.41
C LEU A 244 0.19 -8.88 1.80
N ALA A 245 -0.89 -9.67 1.86
CA ALA A 245 -1.38 -10.23 3.11
C ALA A 245 -0.35 -11.20 3.72
N ALA A 246 0.26 -12.05 2.90
CA ALA A 246 1.32 -12.96 3.32
C ALA A 246 2.59 -12.20 3.76
N GLU A 247 3.02 -11.17 3.02
CA GLU A 247 4.16 -10.31 3.41
C GLU A 247 3.96 -9.68 4.80
N ILE A 248 2.77 -9.12 5.06
CA ILE A 248 2.43 -8.53 6.36
C ILE A 248 2.36 -9.60 7.46
N ALA A 249 1.78 -10.75 7.17
CA ALA A 249 1.68 -11.86 8.12
C ALA A 249 3.06 -12.42 8.50
N ILE A 250 3.98 -12.53 7.56
CA ILE A 250 5.36 -12.99 7.79
C ILE A 250 6.09 -12.01 8.71
N ALA A 251 6.05 -10.71 8.39
CA ALA A 251 6.70 -9.69 9.23
C ALA A 251 6.18 -9.71 10.67
N LEU A 252 4.87 -9.93 10.86
CA LEU A 252 4.28 -10.10 12.20
C LEU A 252 4.70 -11.41 12.86
N ALA A 253 4.74 -12.52 12.12
CA ALA A 253 5.19 -13.79 12.67
C ALA A 253 6.66 -13.71 13.13
N GLU A 254 7.52 -13.01 12.40
CA GLU A 254 8.92 -12.80 12.76
C GLU A 254 9.06 -12.01 14.06
N GLU A 255 8.35 -10.88 14.20
CA GLU A 255 8.39 -10.07 15.41
C GLU A 255 7.87 -10.84 16.63
N TYR A 256 6.70 -11.48 16.49
CA TYR A 256 6.04 -12.17 17.60
C TYR A 256 6.52 -13.63 17.79
N ARG A 257 7.48 -14.09 16.99
CA ARG A 257 7.93 -15.49 16.94
C ARG A 257 6.76 -16.47 16.70
N GLY A 258 5.74 -16.03 15.99
CA GLY A 258 4.58 -16.84 15.60
C GLY A 258 4.84 -17.74 14.40
N LYS A 259 3.76 -18.26 13.83
CA LYS A 259 3.71 -19.02 12.58
C LYS A 259 2.55 -18.56 11.70
N VAL A 260 2.69 -18.77 10.40
CA VAL A 260 1.69 -18.37 9.39
C VAL A 260 1.05 -19.60 8.76
N THR A 261 -0.28 -19.68 8.80
CA THR A 261 -1.07 -20.67 8.07
C THR A 261 -1.61 -20.03 6.80
N ALA A 262 -1.15 -20.48 5.62
CA ALA A 262 -1.70 -20.05 4.34
C ALA A 262 -2.88 -20.97 3.97
N LEU A 263 -4.10 -20.45 4.11
CA LEU A 263 -5.34 -21.23 3.99
C LEU A 263 -6.01 -21.03 2.64
N TYR A 264 -6.40 -22.12 1.99
CA TYR A 264 -7.33 -22.11 0.86
C TYR A 264 -8.59 -22.93 1.20
N ILE A 265 -9.77 -22.36 0.94
CA ILE A 265 -11.06 -23.07 1.08
C ILE A 265 -11.52 -23.62 -0.28
N CYS A 266 -11.59 -24.94 -0.41
CA CYS A 266 -12.15 -25.62 -1.56
C CYS A 266 -13.65 -25.88 -1.38
N ARG A 267 -14.47 -25.52 -2.36
CA ARG A 267 -15.92 -25.86 -2.36
C ARG A 267 -16.20 -27.33 -2.61
N SER A 268 -15.30 -28.03 -3.30
CA SER A 268 -15.34 -29.49 -3.49
C SER A 268 -13.99 -30.07 -3.11
N GLY A 269 -13.98 -31.10 -2.25
CA GLY A 269 -12.78 -31.79 -1.78
C GLY A 269 -12.21 -32.78 -2.79
N THR A 270 -12.40 -32.56 -4.09
CA THR A 270 -11.85 -33.45 -5.13
C THR A 270 -10.33 -33.35 -5.16
N GLU A 271 -9.62 -34.42 -5.54
CA GLU A 271 -8.15 -34.41 -5.66
C GLU A 271 -7.66 -33.27 -6.57
N ALA A 272 -8.30 -33.07 -7.71
CA ALA A 272 -8.00 -31.97 -8.63
C ALA A 272 -8.22 -30.58 -7.99
N GLY A 273 -9.25 -30.43 -7.15
CA GLY A 273 -9.52 -29.20 -6.41
C GLY A 273 -8.46 -28.91 -5.36
N VAL A 274 -8.03 -29.93 -4.61
CA VAL A 274 -6.95 -29.83 -3.61
C VAL A 274 -5.62 -29.48 -4.26
N GLU A 275 -5.29 -30.11 -5.39
CA GLU A 275 -4.07 -29.82 -6.15
C GLU A 275 -4.07 -28.38 -6.68
N GLN A 276 -5.20 -27.91 -7.22
CA GLN A 276 -5.33 -26.52 -7.64
C GLN A 276 -5.17 -25.54 -6.49
N ALA A 277 -5.70 -25.86 -5.30
CA ALA A 277 -5.56 -25.04 -4.11
C ALA A 277 -4.11 -24.92 -3.64
N LYS A 278 -3.37 -26.03 -3.64
CA LYS A 278 -1.92 -26.03 -3.34
C LYS A 278 -1.17 -25.09 -4.28
N ARG A 279 -1.41 -25.16 -5.59
CA ARG A 279 -0.80 -24.23 -6.57
C ARG A 279 -1.15 -22.77 -6.34
N VAL A 280 -2.32 -22.46 -5.79
CA VAL A 280 -2.68 -21.08 -5.42
C VAL A 280 -1.90 -20.63 -4.19
N ILE A 281 -1.78 -21.48 -3.18
CA ILE A 281 -0.98 -21.21 -1.98
C ILE A 281 0.50 -21.03 -2.38
N ASP A 282 1.06 -21.96 -3.14
CA ASP A 282 2.46 -21.92 -3.60
C ASP A 282 2.76 -20.63 -4.35
N ARG A 283 1.87 -20.20 -5.26
CA ARG A 283 2.03 -18.91 -5.97
C ARG A 283 1.89 -17.69 -5.07
N THR A 284 1.14 -17.79 -3.97
CA THR A 284 1.00 -16.70 -2.99
C THR A 284 2.28 -16.55 -2.17
N LEU A 285 2.90 -17.68 -1.80
CA LEU A 285 4.12 -17.73 -1.00
C LEU A 285 5.40 -17.65 -1.83
N ALA A 286 5.31 -17.81 -3.15
CA ALA A 286 6.46 -17.81 -4.05
C ALA A 286 7.30 -16.53 -3.92
N GLY A 287 8.57 -16.70 -3.57
CA GLY A 287 9.52 -15.60 -3.39
C GLY A 287 9.40 -14.86 -2.06
N LEU A 288 8.55 -15.32 -1.14
CA LEU A 288 8.52 -14.86 0.23
C LEU A 288 9.45 -15.71 1.09
N GLU A 289 10.37 -15.05 1.79
CA GLU A 289 11.27 -15.67 2.75
C GLU A 289 10.72 -15.45 4.17
N SER A 290 10.95 -16.41 5.06
CA SER A 290 10.49 -16.34 6.45
C SER A 290 11.36 -17.25 7.31
N ASP A 291 11.85 -16.72 8.44
CA ASP A 291 12.53 -17.50 9.48
C ASP A 291 11.55 -18.27 10.38
N ARG A 292 10.25 -18.09 10.15
CA ARG A 292 9.15 -18.72 10.88
C ARG A 292 8.40 -19.76 10.03
N PRO A 293 7.74 -20.76 10.65
CA PRO A 293 6.98 -21.75 9.92
C PRO A 293 5.88 -21.13 9.04
N LEU A 294 5.87 -21.53 7.76
CA LEU A 294 4.82 -21.24 6.79
C LEU A 294 4.08 -22.54 6.47
N GLU A 295 2.86 -22.70 6.99
CA GLU A 295 2.08 -23.93 6.90
C GLU A 295 0.99 -23.79 5.82
N PRO A 296 1.11 -24.45 4.65
CA PRO A 296 0.04 -24.49 3.68
C PRO A 296 -1.11 -25.38 4.18
N ARG A 297 -2.35 -24.89 4.09
CA ARG A 297 -3.54 -25.63 4.53
C ARG A 297 -4.68 -25.52 3.53
N VAL A 298 -5.28 -26.66 3.18
CA VAL A 298 -6.44 -26.73 2.29
C VAL A 298 -7.60 -27.36 3.05
N ILE A 299 -8.74 -26.68 3.11
CA ILE A 299 -9.95 -27.16 3.79
C ILE A 299 -11.10 -27.22 2.79
N ALA A 300 -11.81 -28.34 2.76
CA ALA A 300 -13.05 -28.46 2.01
C ALA A 300 -14.21 -27.90 2.84
N ALA A 301 -14.88 -26.85 2.35
CA ALA A 301 -16.08 -26.29 2.98
C ALA A 301 -17.06 -25.74 1.92
N PRO A 302 -18.38 -25.86 2.13
CA PRO A 302 -19.38 -25.40 1.17
C PRO A 302 -19.42 -23.87 1.04
N ASP A 303 -19.06 -23.15 2.11
CA ASP A 303 -19.00 -21.70 2.18
C ASP A 303 -17.61 -21.22 2.60
N VAL A 304 -17.03 -20.31 1.82
CA VAL A 304 -15.69 -19.76 2.06
C VAL A 304 -15.65 -18.97 3.36
N VAL A 305 -16.69 -18.15 3.61
CA VAL A 305 -16.74 -17.32 4.82
C VAL A 305 -16.82 -18.20 6.07
N GLN A 306 -17.72 -19.19 6.11
CA GLN A 306 -17.81 -20.11 7.25
C GLN A 306 -16.53 -20.90 7.43
N GLY A 307 -15.93 -21.41 6.35
CA GLY A 307 -14.68 -22.16 6.42
C GLY A 307 -13.54 -21.34 7.02
N VAL A 308 -13.38 -20.09 6.59
CA VAL A 308 -12.38 -19.18 7.16
C VAL A 308 -12.68 -18.82 8.61
N LEU A 309 -13.94 -18.52 8.95
CA LEU A 309 -14.32 -18.14 10.31
C LEU A 309 -14.10 -19.30 11.30
N ALA A 310 -14.39 -20.54 10.90
CA ALA A 310 -14.14 -21.72 11.71
C ALA A 310 -12.64 -21.92 11.96
N GLU A 311 -11.80 -21.85 10.93
CA GLU A 311 -10.34 -21.98 11.10
C GLU A 311 -9.76 -20.81 11.91
N ALA A 312 -10.34 -19.61 11.82
CA ALA A 312 -9.90 -18.44 12.57
C ALA A 312 -10.10 -18.54 14.09
N GLU A 313 -10.91 -19.47 14.60
CA GLU A 313 -11.06 -19.70 16.04
C GLU A 313 -9.75 -20.19 16.68
N GLU A 314 -8.99 -21.00 15.93
CA GLU A 314 -7.67 -21.55 16.29
C GLU A 314 -6.51 -20.60 15.98
N HIS A 315 -6.79 -19.35 15.63
CA HIS A 315 -5.79 -18.34 15.29
C HIS A 315 -6.01 -17.07 16.10
N ASP A 316 -4.97 -16.26 16.20
CA ASP A 316 -4.97 -15.02 16.99
C ASP A 316 -5.21 -13.79 16.09
N LEU A 317 -4.81 -13.91 14.82
CA LEU A 317 -4.88 -12.85 13.81
C LEU A 317 -5.27 -13.42 12.45
N VAL A 318 -6.11 -12.70 11.70
CA VAL A 318 -6.41 -13.01 10.30
C VAL A 318 -5.94 -11.87 9.40
N VAL A 319 -5.16 -12.18 8.37
CA VAL A 319 -4.72 -11.19 7.35
C VAL A 319 -5.29 -11.58 5.99
N LEU A 320 -6.05 -10.68 5.37
CA LEU A 320 -6.83 -10.94 4.16
C LEU A 320 -6.45 -9.97 3.05
N GLY A 321 -6.29 -10.47 1.83
CA GLY A 321 -6.30 -9.61 0.65
C GLY A 321 -7.72 -9.12 0.32
N ALA A 322 -7.86 -7.83 0.00
CA ALA A 322 -9.09 -7.30 -0.58
C ALA A 322 -9.37 -7.95 -1.95
N SER A 323 -10.63 -8.03 -2.36
CA SER A 323 -10.99 -8.54 -3.70
C SER A 323 -10.48 -7.59 -4.80
N ARG A 324 -10.11 -8.15 -5.96
CA ARG A 324 -9.31 -7.49 -7.01
C ARG A 324 -10.07 -6.45 -7.85
N GLU A 325 -11.39 -6.41 -7.79
CA GLU A 325 -12.21 -5.54 -8.63
C GLU A 325 -12.75 -4.36 -7.82
N GLY A 326 -12.55 -3.14 -8.33
CA GLY A 326 -13.24 -1.91 -7.88
C GLY A 326 -14.76 -1.93 -8.09
N LEU A 327 -15.35 -3.12 -8.28
CA LEU A 327 -16.78 -3.41 -8.26
C LEU A 327 -17.23 -3.78 -6.84
N PHE A 328 -16.85 -2.97 -5.85
CA PHE A 328 -17.54 -2.98 -4.56
C PHE A 328 -19.01 -2.54 -4.63
N GLN A 329 -19.59 -2.41 -5.84
CA GLN A 329 -20.95 -1.93 -6.03
C GLN A 329 -21.94 -2.88 -6.70
N GLN A 330 -21.59 -4.00 -7.34
CA GLN A 330 -22.61 -4.75 -8.06
C GLN A 330 -22.46 -6.28 -8.00
N LEU A 331 -23.55 -6.88 -7.51
CA LEU A 331 -23.99 -8.28 -7.62
C LEU A 331 -23.60 -9.23 -6.47
N LEU A 332 -24.58 -9.36 -5.56
CA LEU A 332 -25.02 -10.56 -4.83
C LEU A 332 -23.92 -11.43 -4.19
N VAL A 333 -23.96 -11.46 -2.85
CA VAL A 333 -23.00 -12.04 -1.88
C VAL A 333 -21.97 -11.00 -1.46
N GLY A 334 -22.02 -10.60 -0.19
CA GLY A 334 -21.05 -9.68 0.41
C GLY A 334 -19.62 -10.09 0.05
N ASN A 335 -18.78 -9.09 -0.19
CA ASN A 335 -17.33 -9.28 -0.28
C ASN A 335 -16.82 -10.15 0.89
N VAL A 336 -16.28 -11.32 0.53
CA VAL A 336 -15.75 -12.31 1.48
C VAL A 336 -14.82 -11.67 2.53
N PRO A 337 -13.84 -10.81 2.16
CA PRO A 337 -12.93 -10.20 3.14
C PRO A 337 -13.62 -9.32 4.19
N GLU A 338 -14.61 -8.52 3.81
CA GLU A 338 -15.34 -7.68 4.76
C GLU A 338 -16.27 -8.52 5.64
N THR A 339 -16.96 -9.51 5.06
CA THR A 339 -17.86 -10.37 5.84
C THR A 339 -17.07 -11.09 6.92
N ILE A 340 -15.88 -11.60 6.58
CA ILE A 340 -14.94 -12.17 7.55
C ILE A 340 -14.52 -11.09 8.56
N ALA A 341 -14.04 -9.94 8.12
CA ALA A 341 -13.54 -8.91 9.03
C ALA A 341 -14.63 -8.31 9.95
N ARG A 342 -15.92 -8.34 9.58
CA ARG A 342 -17.03 -8.01 10.49
C ARG A 342 -17.32 -9.12 11.50
N ARG A 343 -17.38 -10.38 11.05
CA ARG A 343 -17.88 -11.51 11.85
C ARG A 343 -16.80 -12.20 12.69
N CYS A 344 -15.54 -12.17 12.26
CA CYS A 344 -14.43 -12.86 12.91
C CYS A 344 -14.23 -12.32 14.33
N PRO A 345 -14.17 -13.18 15.37
CA PRO A 345 -14.02 -12.75 16.75
C PRO A 345 -12.66 -12.12 17.07
N LYS A 346 -11.66 -12.30 16.19
CA LYS A 346 -10.25 -11.92 16.34
C LYS A 346 -9.91 -10.60 15.62
N THR A 347 -8.70 -10.11 15.81
CA THR A 347 -8.19 -8.98 15.01
C THR A 347 -8.10 -9.41 13.55
N VAL A 348 -8.56 -8.56 12.64
CA VAL A 348 -8.51 -8.82 11.19
C VAL A 348 -7.87 -7.65 10.47
N ILE A 349 -6.89 -7.92 9.62
CA ILE A 349 -6.24 -6.94 8.75
C ILE A 349 -6.66 -7.23 7.31
N VAL A 350 -7.31 -6.26 6.66
CA VAL A 350 -7.66 -6.34 5.24
C VAL A 350 -6.72 -5.45 4.44
N VAL A 351 -6.03 -6.01 3.45
CA VAL A 351 -4.98 -5.31 2.71
C VAL A 351 -5.31 -5.15 1.24
N LYS A 352 -4.96 -4.01 0.65
CA LYS A 352 -5.10 -3.73 -0.78
C LYS A 352 -3.76 -3.23 -1.30
N ARG A 353 -3.20 -3.96 -2.27
CA ARG A 353 -2.00 -3.53 -2.99
C ARG A 353 -2.36 -2.44 -4.00
N HIS A 354 -1.60 -1.36 -4.02
CA HIS A 354 -1.71 -0.30 -5.00
C HIS A 354 -1.27 -0.84 -6.36
N ALA A 355 -2.14 -0.70 -7.36
CA ALA A 355 -1.91 -1.28 -8.68
C ALA A 355 -0.99 -0.43 -9.59
N GLY A 356 -0.37 0.62 -9.04
CA GLY A 356 0.41 1.60 -9.80
C GLY A 356 -0.43 2.40 -10.80
N PRO A 357 0.11 3.51 -11.34
CA PRO A 357 -0.62 4.41 -12.23
C PRO A 357 -1.00 3.81 -13.60
N ILE A 358 -0.36 2.73 -14.05
CA ILE A 358 -0.49 2.22 -15.44
C ILE A 358 -1.81 1.45 -15.67
N LYS A 359 -2.42 0.81 -14.65
CA LYS A 359 -3.70 0.12 -14.84
C LYS A 359 -4.86 1.06 -15.15
N SER A 360 -4.82 2.29 -14.64
CA SER A 360 -5.84 3.33 -14.94
C SER A 360 -5.85 3.74 -16.42
N TRP A 361 -4.70 3.64 -17.09
CA TRP A 361 -4.54 4.05 -18.49
C TRP A 361 -4.99 2.95 -19.46
N LEU A 362 -4.59 1.70 -19.22
CA LEU A 362 -5.05 0.54 -20.02
C LEU A 362 -6.56 0.31 -19.91
N HIS A 363 -7.17 0.52 -18.74
CA HIS A 363 -8.62 0.36 -18.57
C HIS A 363 -9.42 1.46 -19.29
N ARG A 364 -8.86 2.66 -19.47
CA ARG A 364 -9.49 3.77 -20.20
C ARG A 364 -9.38 3.62 -21.72
N LEU A 365 -8.35 2.96 -22.22
CA LEU A 365 -8.21 2.65 -23.65
C LEU A 365 -9.18 1.54 -24.08
N TRP A 366 -9.29 0.45 -23.30
CA TRP A 366 -10.22 -0.64 -23.63
C TRP A 366 -11.70 -0.30 -23.42
N ALA A 367 -12.02 0.68 -22.57
CA ALA A 367 -13.39 1.18 -22.43
C ALA A 367 -13.83 2.06 -23.62
N ARG A 368 -12.90 2.49 -24.48
CA ARG A 368 -13.16 3.33 -25.65
C ARG A 368 -13.34 2.54 -26.95
N GLU A 369 -12.92 1.28 -26.98
CA GLU A 369 -13.08 0.37 -28.13
C GLU A 369 -14.39 -0.45 -28.09
N ARG A 370 -15.30 -0.17 -27.14
CA ARG A 370 -16.65 -0.74 -27.09
C ARG A 370 -17.75 0.33 -27.08
N ARG A 371 -17.60 1.37 -27.89
CA ARG A 371 -18.70 2.25 -28.30
C ARG A 371 -18.79 2.33 -29.80
#